data_AF-A0ABD0KFN3-F1
#
_entry.id   AF-A0ABD0KFN3-F1
#
_cell.length_a   1.000
_cell.length_b   1.000
_cell.length_c   1.000
_cell.angle_alpha   90.00
_cell.angle_beta   90.00
_cell.angle_gamma   90.00
#
_symmetry.space_group_name_H-M   'P 1'
#
loop_
_entity.id
_entity.type
_entity.pdbx_description
1 polymer ?
#
loop_
_entity_poly.entity_id
_entity_poly.type
_entity_poly.pdbx_seq_one_letter_code
_entity_poly.pdbx_strand_id
1 'polypeptide(L)'
;ECKEYIKRTEKKGYETALVNVGGGRQTLMTDVRNSDRCIIDSPEEADKIWQRIKSFIPAEWKSCSVIGLNERLRFLRYDPGQYFKPHMDGEYRRDNGERSHITLQMYLNEGFKGGSTTFLSLRGNERVEVVPKT
;
A
#
# COMPACT_ATOMS: atom_id res chain seq x y z
N GLU A 1 -17.61 1.52 3.73
CA GLU A 1 -16.72 0.41 3.32
C GLU A 1 -15.52 0.26 4.24
N CYS A 2 -14.83 1.35 4.62
CA CYS A 2 -13.62 1.28 5.47
C CYS A 2 -13.77 0.47 6.77
N LYS A 3 -14.85 0.70 7.55
CA LYS A 3 -15.14 -0.06 8.78
C LYS A 3 -15.28 -1.57 8.55
N GLU A 4 -15.84 -1.97 7.42
CA GLU A 4 -16.00 -3.39 7.07
C GLU A 4 -14.65 -4.02 6.69
N TYR A 5 -13.81 -3.30 5.94
CA TYR A 5 -12.44 -3.76 5.68
C TYR A 5 -11.63 -3.93 6.96
N ILE A 6 -11.73 -2.98 7.89
CA ILE A 6 -11.08 -3.09 9.21
C ILE A 6 -11.59 -4.33 9.94
N LYS A 7 -12.91 -4.49 10.09
CA LYS A 7 -13.50 -5.65 10.77
C LYS A 7 -13.06 -6.98 10.14
N ARG A 8 -13.09 -7.07 8.80
CA ARG A 8 -12.69 -8.28 8.05
C ARG A 8 -11.21 -8.62 8.25
N THR A 9 -10.33 -7.63 8.27
CA THR A 9 -8.89 -7.83 8.39
C THR A 9 -8.46 -8.11 9.82
N GLU A 10 -9.09 -7.47 10.80
CA GLU A 10 -8.92 -7.81 12.23
C GLU A 10 -9.34 -9.26 12.50
N LYS A 11 -10.47 -9.70 11.93
CA LYS A 11 -10.89 -11.11 12.03
C LYS A 11 -9.91 -12.08 11.37
N LYS A 12 -9.31 -11.69 10.24
CA LYS A 12 -8.31 -12.52 9.54
C LYS A 12 -6.99 -12.61 10.31
N GLY A 13 -6.64 -11.55 11.03
CA GLY A 13 -5.40 -11.44 11.78
C GLY A 13 -4.34 -10.65 11.02
N TYR A 14 -3.50 -9.98 11.82
CA TYR A 14 -2.37 -9.18 11.38
C TYR A 14 -1.07 -9.84 11.83
N GLU A 15 -0.06 -9.80 10.97
CA GLU A 15 1.30 -10.28 11.27
C GLU A 15 2.28 -9.13 11.12
N THR A 16 3.45 -9.23 11.77
CA THR A 16 4.49 -8.23 11.62
C THR A 16 4.90 -8.07 10.15
N ALA A 17 4.87 -6.84 9.66
CA ALA A 17 5.12 -6.56 8.26
C ALA A 17 6.61 -6.62 7.94
N LEU A 18 7.01 -7.62 7.14
CA LEU A 18 8.38 -7.75 6.66
C LEU A 18 8.71 -6.76 5.54
N VAL A 19 10.00 -6.41 5.44
CA VAL A 19 10.57 -5.54 4.40
C VAL A 19 11.01 -6.38 3.20
N ASN A 20 10.63 -5.96 1.99
CA ASN A 20 11.12 -6.59 0.76
C ASN A 20 12.57 -6.17 0.51
N VAL A 21 13.46 -7.17 0.42
CA VAL A 21 14.91 -6.97 0.21
C VAL A 21 15.37 -7.47 -1.16
N GLY A 22 14.43 -7.65 -2.10
CA GLY A 22 14.69 -8.10 -3.47
C GLY A 22 14.84 -9.61 -3.62
N GLY A 23 14.77 -10.08 -4.87
CA GLY A 23 14.90 -11.50 -5.21
C GLY A 23 13.80 -12.40 -4.62
N GLY A 24 12.61 -11.84 -4.37
CA GLY A 24 11.49 -12.57 -3.75
C GLY A 24 11.64 -12.78 -2.24
N ARG A 25 12.66 -12.19 -1.59
CA ARG A 25 12.93 -12.36 -0.17
C ARG A 25 12.36 -11.22 0.66
N GLN A 26 11.93 -11.54 1.88
CA GLN A 26 11.51 -10.57 2.87
C GLN A 26 12.25 -10.81 4.18
N THR A 27 12.57 -9.75 4.92
CA THR A 27 13.23 -9.86 6.21
C THR A 27 12.62 -8.93 7.24
N LEU A 28 12.79 -9.29 8.51
CA LEU A 28 12.35 -8.48 9.64
C LEU A 28 13.40 -7.38 9.88
N MET A 29 12.99 -6.12 9.71
CA MET A 29 13.84 -4.94 9.92
C MET A 29 13.05 -3.90 10.72
N THR A 30 12.94 -4.11 12.03
CA THR A 30 12.13 -3.27 12.92
C THR A 30 12.62 -1.83 13.04
N ASP A 31 13.88 -1.59 12.66
CA ASP A 31 14.47 -0.26 12.52
C ASP A 31 14.06 0.45 11.23
N VAL A 32 13.53 -0.26 10.24
CA VAL A 32 13.01 0.29 8.97
C VAL A 32 11.49 0.37 9.01
N ARG A 33 10.83 -0.68 9.47
CA ARG A 33 9.38 -0.80 9.59
C ARG A 33 9.03 -1.70 10.76
N ASN A 34 8.13 -1.25 11.62
CA ASN A 34 7.64 -2.00 12.77
C ASN A 34 6.11 -2.06 12.83
N SER A 35 5.44 -1.90 11.68
CA SER A 35 3.98 -2.01 11.56
C SER A 35 3.53 -3.46 11.38
N ASP A 36 2.22 -3.67 11.43
CA ASP A 36 1.62 -4.95 11.04
C ASP A 36 1.02 -4.90 9.63
N ARG A 37 0.78 -6.09 9.06
CA ARG A 37 0.16 -6.28 7.75
C ARG A 37 -0.77 -7.48 7.73
N CYS A 38 -1.92 -7.31 7.11
CA CYS A 38 -2.82 -8.38 6.69
C CYS A 38 -2.90 -8.38 5.16
N ILE A 39 -2.80 -9.56 4.53
CA ILE A 39 -2.89 -9.70 3.07
C ILE A 39 -4.17 -10.44 2.71
N ILE A 40 -4.93 -9.89 1.78
CA ILE A 40 -6.12 -10.54 1.19
C ILE A 40 -5.95 -10.53 -0.32
N ASP A 41 -5.86 -11.72 -0.92
CA ASP A 41 -5.97 -11.87 -2.37
C ASP A 41 -7.47 -11.92 -2.72
N SER A 42 -7.96 -10.94 -3.49
CA SER A 42 -9.35 -10.89 -4.00
C SER A 42 -9.41 -10.09 -5.29
N PRO A 43 -9.47 -10.78 -6.45
CA PRO A 43 -9.67 -10.15 -7.74
C PRO A 43 -10.96 -9.32 -7.78
N GLU A 44 -12.02 -9.77 -7.12
CA GLU A 44 -13.33 -9.12 -7.13
C GLU A 44 -13.29 -7.76 -6.43
N GLU A 45 -12.63 -7.68 -5.28
CA GLU A 45 -12.50 -6.42 -4.54
C GLU A 45 -11.54 -5.45 -5.27
N ALA A 46 -10.46 -5.97 -5.84
CA ALA A 46 -9.54 -5.16 -6.65
C ALA A 46 -10.24 -4.55 -7.87
N ASP A 47 -11.06 -5.32 -8.59
CA ASP A 47 -11.82 -4.82 -9.74
C ASP A 47 -12.87 -3.78 -9.31
N LYS A 48 -13.62 -4.02 -8.22
CA LYS A 48 -14.59 -3.02 -7.70
C LYS A 48 -13.94 -1.66 -7.43
N ILE A 49 -12.75 -1.65 -6.82
CA ILE A 49 -11.99 -0.41 -6.58
C ILE A 49 -11.53 0.17 -7.92
N TRP A 50 -10.96 -0.66 -8.79
CA TRP A 50 -10.46 -0.23 -10.10
C TRP A 50 -11.55 0.46 -10.95
N GLN A 51 -12.75 -0.12 -11.05
CA GLN A 51 -13.84 0.47 -11.84
C GLN A 51 -14.22 1.88 -11.37
N ARG A 52 -14.06 2.19 -10.08
CA ARG A 52 -14.34 3.51 -9.50
C ARG A 52 -13.22 4.51 -9.74
N ILE A 53 -11.97 4.06 -9.78
CA ILE A 53 -10.81 4.96 -9.86
C ILE A 53 -10.20 5.09 -11.26
N LYS A 54 -10.49 4.17 -12.18
CA LYS A 54 -9.79 4.07 -13.48
C LYS A 54 -9.80 5.36 -14.29
N SER A 55 -10.82 6.21 -14.14
CA SER A 55 -10.90 7.50 -14.83
C SER A 55 -9.92 8.56 -14.30
N PHE A 56 -9.40 8.37 -13.09
CA PHE A 56 -8.42 9.27 -12.46
C PHE A 56 -6.97 8.79 -12.67
N ILE A 57 -6.80 7.59 -13.24
CA ILE A 57 -5.51 6.97 -13.50
C ILE A 57 -5.21 7.10 -14.99
N PRO A 58 -3.99 7.46 -15.40
CA PRO A 58 -3.66 7.53 -16.81
C PRO A 58 -3.81 6.15 -17.47
N ALA A 59 -4.33 6.13 -18.70
CA ALA A 59 -4.49 4.89 -19.47
C ALA A 59 -3.14 4.25 -19.83
N GLU A 60 -2.07 5.04 -19.86
CA GLU A 60 -0.70 4.60 -20.10
C GLU A 60 0.26 5.17 -19.06
N TRP A 61 1.23 4.37 -18.65
CA TRP A 61 2.29 4.78 -17.73
C TRP A 61 3.63 4.19 -18.17
N LYS A 62 4.62 5.04 -18.43
CA LYS A 62 5.96 4.63 -18.92
C LYS A 62 5.89 3.68 -20.13
N SER A 63 5.04 4.02 -21.11
CA SER A 63 4.82 3.23 -22.33
C SER A 63 4.20 1.84 -22.11
N CYS A 64 3.67 1.58 -20.90
CA CYS A 64 2.86 0.40 -20.61
C CYS A 64 1.39 0.80 -20.51
N SER A 65 0.49 0.00 -21.10
CA SER A 65 -0.95 0.14 -20.86
C SER A 65 -1.27 -0.17 -19.40
N VAL A 66 -2.08 0.68 -18.76
CA VAL A 66 -2.58 0.44 -17.41
C VAL A 66 -3.85 -0.40 -17.49
N ILE A 67 -3.79 -1.61 -16.95
CA ILE A 67 -4.83 -2.63 -17.13
C ILE A 67 -5.70 -2.85 -15.88
N GLY A 68 -5.25 -2.44 -14.69
CA GLY A 68 -5.97 -2.67 -13.45
C GLY A 68 -5.13 -2.57 -12.18
N LEU A 69 -5.74 -2.96 -11.07
CA LEU A 69 -5.07 -3.18 -9.79
C LEU A 69 -4.65 -4.65 -9.65
N ASN A 70 -3.62 -4.92 -8.85
CA ASN A 70 -3.35 -6.29 -8.44
C ASN A 70 -4.38 -6.77 -7.40
N GLU A 71 -4.64 -8.07 -7.39
CA GLU A 71 -5.58 -8.77 -6.51
C GLU A 71 -5.10 -8.82 -5.05
N ARG A 72 -3.81 -8.58 -4.82
CA ARG A 72 -3.16 -8.71 -3.52
C ARG A 72 -3.30 -7.43 -2.69
N LEU A 73 -4.44 -7.28 -2.06
CA LEU A 73 -4.73 -6.16 -1.15
C LEU A 73 -3.90 -6.28 0.12
N ARG A 74 -3.15 -5.22 0.44
CA ARG A 74 -2.28 -5.14 1.62
C ARG A 74 -2.87 -4.13 2.60
N PHE A 75 -3.40 -4.64 3.71
CA PHE A 75 -3.92 -3.83 4.81
C PHE A 75 -2.81 -3.63 5.83
N LEU A 76 -2.57 -2.39 6.24
CA LEU A 76 -1.50 -2.02 7.15
C LEU A 76 -2.11 -1.43 8.42
N ARG A 77 -1.65 -1.90 9.57
CA ARG A 77 -2.05 -1.35 10.88
C ARG A 77 -0.83 -0.77 11.56
N TYR A 78 -1.04 0.40 12.17
CA TYR A 78 -0.04 1.15 12.91
C TYR A 78 -0.59 1.50 14.29
N ASP A 79 0.01 0.91 15.31
CA ASP A 79 -0.18 1.31 16.71
C ASP A 79 0.72 2.50 17.07
N PRO A 80 0.47 3.18 18.20
CA PRO A 80 1.30 4.30 18.63
C PRO A 80 2.79 3.95 18.66
N GLY A 81 3.61 4.77 17.98
CA GLY A 81 5.05 4.57 17.85
C GLY A 81 5.48 3.67 16.68
N GLN A 82 4.54 3.04 15.96
CA GLN A 82 4.87 2.32 14.73
C GLN A 82 5.03 3.26 13.54
N TYR A 83 5.90 2.88 12.61
CA TYR A 83 6.28 3.66 11.43
C TYR A 83 6.75 2.77 10.29
N PHE A 84 6.94 3.40 9.13
CA PHE A 84 7.75 2.89 8.04
C PHE A 84 8.63 4.05 7.53
N LYS A 85 9.95 3.87 7.57
CA LYS A 85 10.91 4.87 7.09
C LYS A 85 10.70 5.18 5.59
N PRO A 86 11.15 6.35 5.12
CA PRO A 86 11.12 6.69 3.69
C PRO A 86 11.75 5.59 2.83
N HIS A 87 11.06 5.20 1.77
CA HIS A 87 11.46 4.13 0.87
C HIS A 87 10.82 4.30 -0.51
N MET A 88 11.24 3.47 -1.46
CA MET A 88 10.57 3.28 -2.74
C MET A 88 9.77 1.99 -2.71
N ASP A 89 8.57 2.01 -3.27
CA ASP A 89 7.74 0.82 -3.35
C ASP A 89 8.34 -0.24 -4.28
N GLY A 90 8.22 -1.49 -3.86
CA GLY A 90 8.62 -2.64 -4.67
C GLY A 90 7.59 -2.99 -5.74
N GLU A 91 8.07 -3.59 -6.82
CA GLU A 91 7.24 -4.09 -7.91
C GLU A 91 6.61 -5.45 -7.55
N TYR A 92 5.30 -5.60 -7.77
CA TYR A 92 4.63 -6.89 -7.87
C TYR A 92 4.68 -7.37 -9.31
N ARG A 93 5.07 -8.63 -9.51
CA ARG A 93 5.16 -9.27 -10.84
C ARG A 93 4.26 -10.49 -10.86
N ARG A 94 3.46 -10.60 -11.91
CA ARG A 94 2.77 -11.85 -12.26
C ARG A 94 3.62 -12.67 -13.23
N ASP A 95 3.35 -13.96 -13.29
CA ASP A 95 4.02 -14.89 -14.20
C ASP A 95 3.70 -14.61 -15.68
N ASN A 96 2.55 -13.99 -15.96
CA ASN A 96 2.14 -13.59 -17.31
C ASN A 96 2.85 -12.31 -17.82
N GLY A 97 3.78 -11.74 -17.04
CA GLY A 97 4.56 -10.56 -17.41
C GLY A 97 3.99 -9.23 -16.92
N GLU A 98 2.79 -9.21 -16.31
CA GLU A 98 2.21 -8.00 -15.71
C GLU A 98 2.99 -7.51 -14.48
N ARG A 99 3.05 -6.19 -14.31
CA ARG A 99 3.88 -5.52 -13.31
C ARG A 99 3.18 -4.31 -12.72
N SER A 100 3.33 -4.09 -11.41
CA SER A 100 2.82 -2.89 -10.75
C SER A 100 3.79 -1.71 -10.87
N HIS A 101 3.31 -0.55 -11.32
CA HIS A 101 4.12 0.67 -11.43
C HIS A 101 3.62 1.85 -10.61
N ILE A 102 2.37 1.81 -10.16
CA ILE A 102 1.70 2.88 -9.43
C ILE A 102 1.14 2.26 -8.15
N THR A 103 1.33 2.95 -7.02
CA THR A 103 0.75 2.56 -5.74
C THR A 103 -0.52 3.36 -5.49
N LEU A 104 -1.62 2.64 -5.19
CA LEU A 104 -2.83 3.22 -4.63
C LEU A 104 -2.78 3.02 -3.11
N GLN A 105 -2.74 4.12 -2.35
CA GLN A 105 -2.84 4.10 -0.90
C GLN A 105 -4.18 4.69 -0.47
N MET A 106 -4.97 3.92 0.28
CA MET A 106 -6.26 4.34 0.84
C MET A 106 -6.19 4.33 2.36
N TYR A 107 -6.68 5.39 3.00
CA TYR A 107 -6.81 5.45 4.45
C TYR A 107 -8.16 4.88 4.88
N LEU A 108 -8.16 4.03 5.92
CA LEU A 108 -9.36 3.33 6.39
C LEU A 108 -9.91 3.89 7.71
N ASN A 109 -9.14 4.74 8.39
CA ASN A 109 -9.53 5.48 9.59
C ASN A 109 -8.76 6.81 9.66
N GLU A 110 -9.19 7.65 10.60
CA GLU A 110 -8.67 8.99 10.83
C GLU A 110 -8.84 9.37 12.31
N GLY A 111 -8.48 10.61 12.68
CA GLY A 111 -8.71 11.14 14.03
C GLY A 111 -7.61 10.80 15.05
N PHE A 112 -6.40 10.52 14.58
CA PHE A 112 -5.21 10.27 15.40
C PHE A 112 -4.11 11.29 15.10
N LYS A 113 -3.13 11.38 16.01
CA LYS A 113 -1.96 12.26 15.85
C LYS A 113 -0.83 11.51 15.13
N GLY A 114 -0.30 12.10 14.06
CA GLY A 114 0.76 11.49 13.25
C GLY A 114 0.22 10.54 12.18
N GLY A 115 1.07 9.63 11.68
CA GLY A 115 0.68 8.61 10.69
C GLY A 115 0.51 9.10 9.25
N SER A 116 0.92 10.35 8.95
CA SER A 116 0.89 10.90 7.60
C SER A 116 1.77 10.13 6.62
N THR A 117 1.28 9.96 5.39
CA THR A 117 2.16 9.58 4.28
C THR A 117 2.91 10.82 3.83
N THR A 118 4.23 10.76 3.93
CA THR A 118 5.10 11.86 3.55
C THR A 118 5.83 11.51 2.25
N PHE A 119 5.61 12.29 1.20
CA PHE A 119 6.37 12.23 -0.04
C PHE A 119 7.58 13.14 0.06
N LEU A 120 8.75 12.58 -0.23
CA LEU A 120 10.01 13.31 -0.27
C LEU A 120 10.44 13.46 -1.72
N SER A 121 10.90 14.65 -2.09
CA SER A 121 11.63 14.83 -3.35
C SER A 121 12.88 13.94 -3.39
N LEU A 122 13.35 13.61 -4.59
CA LEU A 122 14.57 12.79 -4.76
C LEU A 122 15.82 13.43 -4.15
N ARG A 123 15.83 14.76 -4.01
CA ARG A 123 16.93 15.50 -3.35
C ARG A 123 16.73 15.66 -1.85
N GLY A 124 15.57 15.25 -1.31
CA GLY A 124 15.22 15.32 0.10
C GLY A 124 14.96 16.72 0.65
N ASN A 125 14.92 17.75 -0.21
CA ASN A 125 14.75 19.14 0.20
C ASN A 125 13.27 19.58 0.24
N GLU A 126 12.40 18.91 -0.51
CA GLU A 126 10.96 19.13 -0.48
C GLU A 126 10.22 17.95 0.17
N ARG A 127 9.19 18.29 0.93
CA ARG A 127 8.33 17.36 1.67
C ARG A 127 6.87 17.71 1.44
N VAL A 128 6.08 16.76 0.96
CA VAL A 128 4.61 16.86 0.84
C VAL A 128 3.98 15.88 1.80
N GLU A 129 3.21 16.39 2.76
CA GLU A 129 2.55 15.57 3.77
C GLU A 129 1.08 15.37 3.42
N VAL A 130 0.63 14.11 3.48
CA VAL A 130 -0.77 13.72 3.33
C VAL A 130 -1.23 13.11 4.65
N VAL A 131 -2.08 13.86 5.37
CA VAL A 131 -2.67 13.41 6.63
C VAL A 131 -3.78 12.38 6.34
N PRO A 132 -3.85 11.25 7.06
CA PRO A 132 -4.88 10.24 6.84
C PRO A 132 -6.28 10.81 7.03
N LYS A 133 -7.15 10.55 6.05
CA LYS A 133 -8.53 11.01 6.04
C LYS A 133 -9.43 9.97 5.34
N THR A 134 -10.60 9.70 5.93
CA THR A 134 -11.62 8.80 5.35
C THR A 134 -12.72 9.53 4.60
#